data_AF-A0A2N2ZDX0-F1
#
_entry.id   AF-A0A2N2ZDX0-F1
#
_cell.length_a   1.000
_cell.length_b   1.000
_cell.length_c   1.000
_cell.angle_alpha   90.00
_cell.angle_beta   90.00
_cell.angle_gamma   90.00
#
_symmetry.space_group_name_H-M   'P 1'
#
loop_
_entity.id
_entity.type
_entity.pdbx_description
1 polymer ?
#
loop_
_entity_poly.entity_id
_entity_poly.type
_entity_poly.pdbx_seq_one_letter_code
_entity_poly.pdbx_strand_id
1 'polypeptide(L)'
;MKLKLKKQTSKTIMMGMILLFFSCKTYTISVDSFREQMINAKKEDMKEVKINNPLSYTNIKYASNNIERIKALDKSGKDVYLDNSPSIELRITRRDNKKYFLYFDTVILENDTLKGGESRFIQGLTNQIPMDDILKIEIQDGKKDFKYKKN
;
A
#
# COMPACT_ATOMS: atom_id res chain seq x y z
N MET A 1 69.56 -17.86 11.14
CA MET A 1 68.52 -17.04 10.46
C MET A 1 67.15 -17.46 10.99
N LYS A 2 66.53 -16.66 11.89
CA LYS A 2 65.22 -16.99 12.51
C LYS A 2 64.09 -16.36 11.68
N LEU A 3 63.27 -17.16 10.99
CA LEU A 3 62.05 -16.68 10.35
C LEU A 3 60.99 -16.35 11.41
N LYS A 4 60.59 -15.07 11.49
CA LYS A 4 59.44 -14.62 12.27
C LYS A 4 58.15 -14.89 11.47
N LEU A 5 57.26 -15.74 11.99
CA LEU A 5 55.89 -15.81 11.50
C LEU A 5 55.12 -14.56 11.92
N LYS A 6 54.63 -13.80 10.94
CA LYS A 6 53.73 -12.65 11.12
C LYS A 6 52.32 -13.17 11.45
N LYS A 7 51.82 -12.85 12.64
CA LYS A 7 50.44 -13.16 13.07
C LYS A 7 49.51 -12.13 12.45
N GLN A 8 48.84 -12.48 11.35
CA GLN A 8 47.84 -11.63 10.71
C GLN A 8 46.48 -11.87 11.38
N THR A 9 46.22 -11.19 12.49
CA THR A 9 44.90 -11.19 13.12
C THR A 9 43.97 -10.24 12.35
N SER A 10 43.20 -10.84 11.44
CA SER A 10 42.01 -10.28 10.79
C SER A 10 41.08 -9.62 11.83
N LYS A 11 40.92 -8.30 11.76
CA LYS A 11 39.88 -7.52 12.46
C LYS A 11 38.97 -6.83 11.43
N THR A 12 38.39 -7.61 10.52
CA THR A 12 37.47 -7.09 9.50
C THR A 12 36.29 -8.04 9.30
N ILE A 13 35.53 -8.34 10.37
CA ILE A 13 34.20 -8.97 10.23
C ILE A 13 33.29 -8.45 11.34
N MET A 14 32.76 -7.23 11.19
CA MET A 14 31.55 -6.78 11.92
C MET A 14 30.79 -5.76 11.07
N MET A 15 30.45 -6.15 9.84
CA MET A 15 29.65 -5.36 8.91
C MET A 15 28.51 -6.22 8.35
N GLY A 16 27.79 -6.93 9.22
CA GLY A 16 26.74 -7.84 8.80
C GLY A 16 25.69 -8.02 9.88
N MET A 17 24.58 -7.28 9.74
CA MET A 17 23.21 -7.53 10.23
C MET A 17 22.52 -6.25 10.74
N ILE A 18 22.40 -5.23 9.88
CA ILE A 18 21.34 -4.23 10.02
C ILE A 18 20.50 -4.27 8.75
N LEU A 19 19.90 -5.43 8.48
CA LEU A 19 18.69 -5.52 7.67
C LEU A 19 17.55 -5.69 8.67
N LEU A 20 17.24 -4.62 9.41
CA LEU A 20 16.06 -4.59 10.25
C LEU A 20 14.85 -4.81 9.35
N PHE A 21 14.16 -5.93 9.57
CA PHE A 21 12.96 -6.32 8.86
C PHE A 21 11.91 -5.22 8.98
N PHE A 22 11.80 -4.35 7.98
CA PHE A 22 10.66 -3.46 7.80
C PHE A 22 9.44 -4.33 7.44
N SER A 23 8.88 -4.99 8.46
CA SER A 23 7.65 -5.75 8.32
C SER A 23 6.52 -4.77 8.02
N CYS A 24 6.11 -4.74 6.75
CA CYS A 24 4.88 -4.08 6.32
C CYS A 24 3.71 -4.93 6.83
N LYS A 25 2.78 -4.32 7.55
CA LYS A 25 1.63 -5.04 8.09
C LYS A 25 0.64 -5.28 6.96
N THR A 26 0.22 -6.54 6.80
CA THR A 26 -0.77 -6.97 5.81
C THR A 26 -1.98 -7.49 6.56
N TYR A 27 -3.15 -7.12 6.07
CA TYR A 27 -4.46 -7.39 6.60
C TYR A 27 -5.30 -8.04 5.50
N THR A 28 -6.24 -8.89 5.88
CA THR A 28 -7.13 -9.57 4.94
C THR A 28 -8.54 -9.04 5.10
N ILE A 29 -9.29 -9.04 4.01
CA ILE A 29 -10.71 -8.69 3.98
C ILE A 29 -11.39 -9.59 2.96
N SER A 30 -12.60 -10.05 3.26
CA SER A 30 -13.40 -10.79 2.27
C SER A 30 -13.84 -9.84 1.14
N VAL A 31 -14.04 -10.38 -0.05
CA VAL A 31 -14.50 -9.59 -1.21
C VAL A 31 -15.85 -8.92 -0.91
N ASP A 32 -16.77 -9.64 -0.26
CA ASP A 32 -18.09 -9.10 0.11
C ASP A 32 -18.00 -7.99 1.16
N SER A 33 -17.21 -8.18 2.22
CA SER A 33 -17.04 -7.13 3.25
C SER A 33 -16.36 -5.89 2.68
N PHE A 34 -15.44 -6.07 1.74
CA PHE A 34 -14.84 -4.96 1.01
C PHE A 34 -15.88 -4.25 0.12
N ARG A 35 -16.67 -5.00 -0.64
CA ARG A 35 -17.75 -4.48 -1.50
C ARG A 35 -18.74 -3.62 -0.69
N GLU A 36 -19.20 -4.13 0.44
CA GLU A 36 -20.12 -3.43 1.35
C GLU A 36 -19.54 -2.12 1.88
N GLN A 37 -18.28 -2.13 2.31
CA GLN A 37 -17.62 -0.94 2.84
C GLN A 37 -17.31 0.11 1.76
N MET A 38 -17.19 -0.29 0.50
CA MET A 38 -16.87 0.59 -0.63
C MET A 38 -18.09 1.06 -1.43
N ILE A 39 -19.31 0.63 -1.09
CA ILE A 39 -20.52 0.92 -1.90
C ILE A 39 -20.80 2.42 -2.09
N ASN A 40 -20.35 3.25 -1.15
CA ASN A 40 -20.49 4.70 -1.18
C ASN A 40 -19.22 5.43 -1.62
N ALA A 41 -18.14 4.71 -1.95
CA ALA A 41 -16.93 5.30 -2.50
C ALA A 41 -17.11 5.50 -4.01
N LYS A 42 -17.79 6.58 -4.39
CA LYS A 42 -18.08 6.91 -5.80
C LYS A 42 -17.21 8.05 -6.30
N LYS A 43 -17.20 8.23 -7.63
CA LYS A 43 -16.36 9.24 -8.29
C LYS A 43 -16.78 10.67 -7.91
N GLU A 44 -18.08 10.91 -7.82
CA GLU A 44 -18.70 12.18 -7.46
C GLU A 44 -18.34 12.65 -6.04
N ASP A 45 -18.02 11.72 -5.15
CA ASP A 45 -17.68 12.01 -3.76
C ASP A 45 -16.15 12.16 -3.53
N MET A 46 -15.35 12.02 -4.59
CA MET A 46 -13.91 12.17 -4.49
C MET A 46 -13.51 13.63 -4.26
N LYS A 47 -12.51 13.84 -3.42
CA LYS A 47 -11.96 15.16 -3.08
C LYS A 47 -10.54 15.32 -3.59
N GLU A 48 -10.18 16.52 -4.04
CA GLU A 48 -8.78 16.83 -4.33
C GLU A 48 -7.99 16.88 -3.02
N VAL A 49 -6.91 16.10 -2.98
CA VAL A 49 -5.95 16.07 -1.87
C VAL A 49 -4.55 16.35 -2.39
N LYS A 50 -3.68 16.73 -1.46
CA LYS A 50 -2.28 17.03 -1.70
C LYS A 50 -1.40 16.20 -0.78
N ILE A 51 -0.34 15.61 -1.30
CA ILE A 51 0.67 14.87 -0.51
C ILE A 51 2.08 15.38 -0.80
N ASN A 52 3.03 15.15 0.12
CA ASN A 52 4.44 15.38 -0.21
C ASN A 52 4.91 14.45 -1.34
N ASN A 53 5.89 14.92 -2.10
CA ASN A 53 6.64 14.10 -3.04
C ASN A 53 7.99 13.70 -2.40
N PRO A 54 8.24 12.43 -2.11
CA PRO A 54 9.55 12.00 -1.60
C PRO A 54 10.70 12.19 -2.60
N LEU A 55 10.38 12.39 -3.90
CA LEU A 55 11.35 12.53 -4.99
C LEU A 55 11.59 13.99 -5.40
N SER A 56 10.85 14.97 -4.84
CA SER A 56 10.94 16.38 -5.24
C SER A 56 10.43 17.31 -4.13
N TYR A 57 10.81 18.58 -4.16
CA TYR A 57 10.28 19.61 -3.24
C TYR A 57 8.83 20.03 -3.55
N THR A 58 8.27 19.56 -4.66
CA THR A 58 6.87 19.82 -5.03
C THR A 58 5.92 18.85 -4.33
N ASN A 59 4.63 19.19 -4.30
CA ASN A 59 3.60 18.29 -3.78
C ASN A 59 2.82 17.66 -4.94
N ILE A 60 2.30 16.47 -4.72
CA ILE A 60 1.46 15.74 -5.68
C ILE A 60 0.01 16.01 -5.32
N LYS A 61 -0.80 16.38 -6.32
CA LYS A 61 -2.26 16.48 -6.20
C LYS A 61 -2.94 15.31 -6.89
N TYR A 62 -4.06 14.84 -6.35
CA TYR A 62 -4.89 13.79 -6.97
C TYR A 62 -6.29 13.77 -6.30
N ALA A 63 -7.22 13.05 -6.92
CA ALA A 63 -8.54 12.79 -6.34
C ALA A 63 -8.45 11.58 -5.39
N SER A 64 -8.93 11.75 -4.16
CA SER A 64 -9.01 10.69 -3.15
C SER A 64 -10.47 10.42 -2.78
N ASN A 65 -10.77 9.17 -2.44
CA ASN A 65 -12.09 8.78 -1.95
C ASN A 65 -12.41 9.42 -0.59
N ASN A 66 -13.68 9.30 -0.20
CA ASN A 66 -14.23 9.82 1.06
C ASN A 66 -14.21 8.80 2.20
N ILE A 67 -13.63 7.62 2.00
CA ILE A 67 -13.57 6.57 3.02
C ILE A 67 -12.59 6.98 4.11
N GLU A 68 -13.06 7.10 5.35
CA GLU A 68 -12.17 7.48 6.45
C GLU A 68 -11.34 6.32 6.96
N ARG A 69 -11.95 5.14 7.06
CA ARG A 69 -11.34 3.93 7.62
C ARG A 69 -11.91 2.70 6.96
N ILE A 70 -11.16 1.61 7.00
CA ILE A 70 -11.61 0.29 6.54
C ILE A 70 -11.40 -0.75 7.63
N LYS A 71 -12.42 -1.58 7.83
CA LYS A 71 -12.38 -2.72 8.75
C LYS A 71 -11.81 -3.94 8.03
N ALA A 72 -10.78 -4.56 8.61
CA ALA A 72 -10.12 -5.74 8.08
C ALA A 72 -9.70 -6.69 9.22
N LEU A 73 -9.13 -7.83 8.87
CA LEU A 73 -8.58 -8.81 9.79
C LEU A 73 -7.05 -8.73 9.80
N ASP A 74 -6.45 -8.75 10.98
CA ASP A 74 -5.01 -8.96 11.11
C ASP A 74 -4.61 -10.42 10.89
N LYS A 75 -3.30 -10.71 10.98
CA LYS A 75 -2.76 -12.06 10.81
C LYS A 75 -3.26 -13.08 11.85
N SER A 76 -3.79 -12.61 12.97
CA SER A 76 -4.39 -13.47 14.01
C SER A 76 -5.90 -13.66 13.82
N GLY A 77 -6.48 -13.07 12.76
CA GLY A 77 -7.92 -13.09 12.51
C GLY A 77 -8.71 -12.11 13.37
N LYS A 78 -8.04 -11.14 14.02
CA LYS A 78 -8.71 -10.13 14.84
C LYS A 78 -9.13 -8.93 13.98
N ASP A 79 -10.33 -8.44 14.23
CA ASP A 79 -10.83 -7.19 13.66
C ASP A 79 -9.91 -6.01 13.99
N VAL A 80 -9.55 -5.25 12.96
CA VAL A 80 -8.80 -4.01 13.04
C VAL A 80 -9.44 -2.95 12.14
N TYR A 81 -9.32 -1.69 12.54
CA TYR A 81 -9.67 -0.55 11.71
C TYR A 81 -8.38 0.12 11.23
N LEU A 82 -8.28 0.32 9.93
CA LEU A 82 -7.17 1.01 9.28
C LEU A 82 -7.65 2.37 8.83
N ASP A 83 -6.99 3.42 9.31
CA ASP A 83 -7.24 4.79 8.83
C ASP A 83 -6.77 4.92 7.39
N ASN A 84 -7.59 5.57 6.57
CA ASN A 84 -7.24 5.83 5.19
C ASN A 84 -6.05 6.79 5.13
N SER A 85 -5.05 6.45 4.32
CA SER A 85 -3.82 7.22 4.23
C SER A 85 -3.14 7.01 2.88
N PRO A 86 -2.24 7.93 2.49
CA PRO A 86 -1.49 7.79 1.26
C PRO A 86 -0.53 6.59 1.23
N SER A 87 -0.25 5.98 2.39
CA SER A 87 0.63 4.82 2.53
C SER A 87 -0.10 3.48 2.44
N ILE A 88 -1.44 3.48 2.47
CA ILE A 88 -2.24 2.26 2.42
C ILE A 88 -2.39 1.79 0.98
N GLU A 89 -2.06 0.52 0.77
CA GLU A 89 -2.13 -0.18 -0.52
C GLU A 89 -3.17 -1.29 -0.45
N LEU A 90 -3.90 -1.44 -1.54
CA LEU A 90 -4.78 -2.55 -1.82
C LEU A 90 -4.07 -3.51 -2.76
N ARG A 91 -3.95 -4.77 -2.35
CA ARG A 91 -3.37 -5.85 -3.16
C ARG A 91 -4.48 -6.79 -3.57
N ILE A 92 -4.68 -6.92 -4.88
CA ILE A 92 -5.78 -7.67 -5.45
C ILE A 92 -5.19 -8.85 -6.20
N THR A 93 -5.69 -10.05 -5.92
CA THR A 93 -5.44 -11.22 -6.74
C THR A 93 -6.73 -11.54 -7.49
N ARG A 94 -6.66 -11.61 -8.82
CA ARG A 94 -7.77 -12.04 -9.67
C ARG A 94 -7.84 -13.56 -9.72
N ARG A 95 -8.98 -14.08 -10.17
CA ARG A 95 -9.20 -15.52 -10.39
C ARG A 95 -8.21 -16.14 -11.40
N ASP A 96 -7.68 -15.36 -12.34
CA ASP A 96 -6.61 -15.78 -13.27
C ASP A 96 -5.19 -15.67 -12.66
N ASN A 97 -5.08 -15.46 -11.34
CA ASN A 97 -3.86 -15.26 -10.57
C ASN A 97 -3.07 -13.98 -10.90
N LYS A 98 -3.57 -13.08 -11.76
CA LYS A 98 -2.95 -11.77 -11.95
C LYS A 98 -3.10 -10.94 -10.68
N LYS A 99 -2.06 -10.14 -10.40
CA LYS A 99 -1.96 -9.31 -9.21
C LYS A 99 -1.94 -7.84 -9.58
N TYR A 100 -2.68 -7.05 -8.81
CA TYR A 100 -2.75 -5.60 -8.96
C TYR A 100 -2.50 -4.93 -7.61
N PHE A 101 -1.85 -3.78 -7.67
CA PHE A 101 -1.49 -2.97 -6.52
C PHE A 101 -2.07 -1.58 -6.74
N LEU A 102 -3.04 -1.21 -5.91
CA LEU A 102 -3.72 0.08 -5.97
C LEU A 102 -3.47 0.85 -4.68
N TYR A 103 -3.50 2.18 -4.75
CA TYR A 103 -3.51 3.01 -3.56
C TYR A 103 -4.93 3.12 -3.01
N PHE A 104 -5.14 2.67 -1.76
CA PHE A 104 -6.49 2.51 -1.21
C PHE A 104 -7.31 3.80 -1.21
N ASP A 105 -6.68 4.92 -0.88
CA ASP A 105 -7.29 6.25 -0.88
C ASP A 105 -7.71 6.76 -2.27
N THR A 106 -7.34 6.07 -3.36
CA THR A 106 -7.78 6.37 -4.72
C THR A 106 -8.89 5.43 -5.22
N VAL A 107 -9.23 4.41 -4.44
CA VAL A 107 -10.12 3.34 -4.88
C VAL A 107 -11.59 3.78 -4.80
N ILE A 108 -12.35 3.48 -5.85
CA ILE A 108 -13.81 3.68 -5.93
C ILE A 108 -14.47 2.41 -6.46
N LEU A 109 -15.76 2.25 -6.17
CA LEU A 109 -16.60 1.17 -6.69
C LEU A 109 -17.71 1.75 -7.54
N GLU A 110 -17.73 1.42 -8.83
CA GLU A 110 -18.72 1.94 -9.78
C GLU A 110 -19.22 0.79 -10.65
N ASN A 111 -20.54 0.57 -10.69
CA ASN A 111 -21.17 -0.51 -11.46
C ASN A 111 -20.51 -1.89 -11.22
N ASP A 112 -20.26 -2.20 -9.94
CA ASP A 112 -19.57 -3.42 -9.49
C ASP A 112 -18.17 -3.64 -10.09
N THR A 113 -17.55 -2.55 -10.56
CA THR A 113 -16.17 -2.51 -11.04
C THR A 113 -15.33 -1.67 -10.10
N LEU A 114 -14.29 -2.28 -9.55
CA LEU A 114 -13.30 -1.60 -8.74
C LEU A 114 -12.37 -0.79 -9.63
N LYS A 115 -12.17 0.48 -9.31
CA LYS A 115 -11.22 1.36 -10.01
C LYS A 115 -10.28 1.98 -9.01
N GLY A 116 -9.01 2.12 -9.35
CA GLY A 116 -8.03 2.79 -8.49
C GLY A 116 -6.72 3.09 -9.19
N GLY A 117 -5.91 3.97 -8.61
CA GLY A 117 -4.61 4.38 -9.12
C GLY A 117 -3.49 3.45 -8.70
N GLU A 118 -2.58 3.15 -9.62
CA GLU A 118 -1.38 2.32 -9.38
C GLU A 118 -0.15 3.13 -8.99
N SER A 119 -0.14 4.43 -9.33
CA SER A 119 1.01 5.32 -9.16
C SER A 119 0.60 6.63 -8.52
N ARG A 120 1.42 7.12 -7.59
CA ARG A 120 1.32 8.50 -7.09
C ARG A 120 1.88 9.52 -8.07
N PHE A 121 2.79 9.11 -8.95
CA PHE A 121 3.54 10.04 -9.80
C PHE A 121 2.91 10.22 -11.17
N ILE A 122 2.17 9.23 -11.66
CA ILE A 122 1.52 9.25 -12.97
C ILE A 122 0.01 9.32 -12.77
N GLN A 123 -0.53 10.54 -12.83
CA GLN A 123 -1.98 10.74 -12.78
C GLN A 123 -2.64 10.07 -13.99
N GLY A 124 -3.74 9.37 -13.75
CA GLY A 124 -4.48 8.65 -14.79
C GLY A 124 -4.04 7.21 -15.02
N LEU A 125 -2.90 6.77 -14.46
CA LEU A 125 -2.55 5.35 -14.41
C LEU A 125 -3.44 4.66 -13.38
N THR A 126 -4.60 4.22 -13.88
CA THR A 126 -5.64 3.56 -13.12
C THR A 126 -5.90 2.21 -13.75
N ASN A 127 -6.40 1.28 -12.96
CA ASN A 127 -6.90 0.06 -13.57
C ASN A 127 -8.20 -0.41 -12.93
N GLN A 128 -8.93 -1.22 -13.70
CA GLN A 128 -10.34 -1.50 -13.51
C GLN A 128 -10.54 -3.01 -13.43
N ILE A 129 -11.15 -3.47 -12.35
CA ILE A 129 -11.27 -4.89 -12.04
C ILE A 129 -12.72 -5.17 -11.65
N PRO A 130 -13.47 -5.96 -12.43
CA PRO A 130 -14.80 -6.41 -12.02
C PRO A 130 -14.71 -7.11 -10.66
N MET A 131 -15.61 -6.82 -9.72
CA MET A 131 -15.57 -7.39 -8.38
C MET A 131 -15.68 -8.92 -8.42
N ASP A 132 -16.48 -9.45 -9.35
CA ASP A 132 -16.62 -10.89 -9.56
C ASP A 132 -15.34 -11.54 -10.10
N ASP A 133 -14.38 -10.80 -10.64
CA ASP A 133 -13.08 -11.37 -11.06
C ASP A 133 -12.07 -11.45 -9.92
N ILE A 134 -12.38 -10.88 -8.75
CA ILE A 134 -11.47 -10.82 -7.61
C ILE A 134 -11.53 -12.12 -6.82
N LEU A 135 -10.38 -12.74 -6.63
CA LEU A 135 -10.20 -13.92 -5.79
C LEU A 135 -9.86 -13.54 -4.34
N LYS A 136 -9.01 -12.53 -4.16
CA LYS A 136 -8.48 -12.13 -2.86
C LYS A 136 -8.18 -10.64 -2.80
N ILE A 137 -8.49 -10.04 -1.66
CA ILE A 137 -8.12 -8.66 -1.33
C ILE A 137 -7.28 -8.68 -0.06
N GLU A 138 -6.14 -7.99 -0.11
CA GLU A 138 -5.30 -7.72 1.06
C GLU A 138 -5.06 -6.21 1.15
N ILE A 139 -5.06 -5.69 2.37
CA ILE A 139 -4.74 -4.29 2.65
C ILE A 139 -3.37 -4.27 3.31
N GLN A 140 -2.48 -3.42 2.83
CA GLN A 140 -1.14 -3.31 3.37
C GLN A 140 -0.84 -1.87 3.75
N ASP A 141 -0.28 -1.67 4.94
CA ASP A 141 0.41 -0.43 5.24
C ASP A 141 1.86 -0.55 4.76
N GLY A 142 2.14 0.07 3.62
CA GLY A 142 3.47 0.09 3.01
C GLY A 142 4.46 0.98 3.77
N LYS A 143 4.00 1.76 4.78
CA LYS A 143 4.81 2.70 5.57
C LYS A 143 5.65 3.67 4.73
N LYS A 144 5.21 3.91 3.48
CA LYS A 144 5.83 4.87 2.57
C LYS A 144 5.70 6.28 3.18
N ASP A 145 6.71 7.13 2.99
CA ASP A 145 6.70 8.51 3.49
C ASP A 145 5.82 9.42 2.63
N PHE A 146 4.56 9.03 2.41
CA PHE A 146 3.54 9.87 1.82
C PHE A 146 2.59 10.34 2.92
N LYS A 147 2.41 11.64 3.03
CA LYS A 147 1.62 12.31 4.06
C LYS A 147 0.76 13.37 3.40
N TYR A 148 -0.50 13.40 3.79
CA TYR A 148 -1.39 14.50 3.42
C TYR A 148 -0.81 15.83 3.89
N LYS A 149 -0.92 16.84 3.02
CA LYS A 149 -0.59 18.22 3.30
C LYS A 149 -1.87 19.02 3.38
N LYS A 150 -1.87 20.06 4.21
CA LYS A 150 -2.96 21.04 4.20
C LYS A 150 -3.04 21.66 2.81
N ASN A 151 -4.27 21.74 2.29
CA ASN A 151 -4.56 22.46 1.06
C ASN A 151 -4.26 23.94 1.21
#